data_AF-A0A1M3KTM3-F1
#
_entry.id   AF-A0A1M3KTM3-F1
#
_cell.length_a   1.000
_cell.length_b   1.000
_cell.length_c   1.000
_cell.angle_alpha   90.00
_cell.angle_beta   90.00
_cell.angle_gamma   90.00
#
_symmetry.space_group_name_H-M   'P 1'
#
loop_
_entity.id
_entity.type
_entity.pdbx_description
1 polymer ?
#
loop_
_entity_poly.entity_id
_entity_poly.type
_entity_poly.pdbx_seq_one_letter_code
_entity_poly.pdbx_strand_id
1 'polypeptide(L)' 'MLKWALIFFLISLVAGYLGFYRASAATGTIAKVLFALFLIGAVIVVIIALMAASFVF' A
#
# COMPACT_ATOMS: atom_id res chain seq x y z
N MET A 1 6.71 -12.40 -11.37
CA MET A 1 5.85 -11.99 -10.24
C MET A 1 5.88 -10.47 -9.97
N LEU A 2 6.94 -9.75 -10.34
CA LEU A 2 7.12 -8.31 -10.07
C LEU A 2 6.06 -7.39 -10.69
N LYS A 3 5.52 -7.76 -11.87
CA LYS A 3 4.40 -7.05 -12.50
C LYS A 3 3.20 -6.90 -11.57
N TRP A 4 2.86 -7.96 -10.82
CA TRP A 4 1.73 -7.96 -9.90
C TRP A 4 1.99 -7.14 -8.64
N ALA A 5 3.23 -7.11 -8.14
CA ALA A 5 3.61 -6.29 -6.98
C ALA A 5 3.48 -4.78 -7.26
N LEU A 6 3.88 -4.34 -8.45
CA LEU A 6 3.75 -2.94 -8.87
C LEU A 6 2.26 -2.52 -8.96
N ILE A 7 1.42 -3.42 -9.46
CA ILE A 7 -0.03 -3.19 -9.57
C ILE A 7 -0.69 -3.11 -8.18
N PHE A 8 -0.31 -4.00 -7.25
CA PHE A 8 -0.80 -3.93 -5.86
C PHE A 8 -0.40 -2.63 -5.15
N PHE A 9 0.80 -2.14 -5.42
CA PHE A 9 1.27 -0.86 -4.88
C PHE A 9 0.42 0.32 -5.38
N LEU A 10 0.14 0.36 -6.68
CA LEU A 10 -0.74 1.38 -7.28
C LEU A 10 -2.17 1.30 -6.76
N ILE A 11 -2.73 0.09 -6.64
CA ILE A 11 -4.10 -0.12 -6.12
C ILE A 11 -4.21 0.37 -4.67
N SER A 12 -3.22 0.08 -3.83
CA SER A 12 -3.17 0.60 -2.45
C SER A 12 -3.25 2.12 -2.40
N LEU A 13 -2.50 2.81 -3.25
CA LEU A 13 -2.44 4.27 -3.28
C LEU A 13 -3.81 4.87 -3.68
N VAL A 14 -4.44 4.30 -4.71
CA VAL A 14 -5.75 4.72 -5.20
C VAL A 14 -6.86 4.38 -4.19
N ALA A 15 -6.80 3.21 -3.56
CA ALA A 15 -7.74 2.79 -2.53
C ALA A 15 -7.67 3.68 -1.27
N GLY A 16 -6.47 4.10 -0.87
CA GLY A 16 -6.30 5.08 0.21
C GLY A 16 -6.92 6.42 -0.14
N TYR A 17 -6.58 6.95 -1.32
CA TYR A 17 -7.13 8.23 -1.77
C TYR A 17 -8.66 8.22 -1.79
N LEU A 18 -9.29 7.19 -2.38
CA LEU A 18 -10.74 7.06 -2.45
C LEU A 18 -11.40 6.70 -1.11
N GLY A 19 -10.73 5.95 -0.24
CA GLY A 19 -11.25 5.52 1.06
C GLY A 19 -11.45 6.65 2.06
N PHE A 20 -10.74 7.78 1.91
CA PHE A 20 -10.84 8.93 2.81
C PHE A 20 -11.80 10.03 2.34
N TYR A 21 -12.31 9.96 1.10
CA TYR A 21 -13.10 11.05 0.48
C TYR A 21 -14.38 11.42 1.24
N ARG A 22 -14.93 10.51 2.05
CA ARG A 22 -16.19 10.71 2.79
C ARG A 22 -16.11 10.24 4.25
N ALA A 23 -14.91 10.11 4.80
CA ALA A 23 -14.75 9.66 6.17
C ALA A 23 -15.14 10.77 7.16
N SER A 24 -16.03 10.45 8.11
CA SER A 24 -16.41 11.37 9.21
C SER A 24 -15.17 11.80 10.01
N ALA A 25 -15.16 13.03 10.55
CA ALA A 25 -13.98 13.62 11.19
C ALA A 25 -13.33 12.73 12.27
N ALA A 26 -14.12 11.94 13.00
CA ALA A 26 -13.62 10.98 13.98
C ALA A 26 -13.07 9.68 13.32
N THR A 27 -13.76 9.15 12.32
CA THR A 27 -13.39 7.90 11.62
C THR A 27 -12.21 8.09 10.68
N GLY A 28 -12.08 9.26 10.06
CA GLY A 28 -11.02 9.59 9.13
C GLY A 28 -9.63 9.57 9.78
N THR A 29 -9.53 9.93 11.07
CA THR A 29 -8.26 9.92 11.80
C THR A 29 -7.74 8.50 12.01
N ILE A 30 -8.60 7.59 12.50
CA ILE A 30 -8.24 6.17 12.72
C ILE A 30 -7.94 5.49 11.38
N ALA A 31 -8.74 5.76 10.35
CA ALA A 31 -8.54 5.20 9.03
C ALA A 31 -7.19 5.61 8.41
N LYS A 32 -6.75 6.86 8.62
CA LYS A 32 -5.42 7.33 8.17
C LYS A 32 -4.28 6.57 8.85
N VAL A 33 -4.37 6.32 10.16
CA VAL A 33 -3.36 5.55 10.90
C VAL A 33 -3.28 4.11 10.40
N LEU A 34 -4.43 3.47 10.20
CA LEU A 34 -4.48 2.09 9.72
C LEU A 34 -3.96 1.96 8.27
N PHE A 35 -4.24 2.95 7.42
CA PHE A 35 -3.70 3.02 6.07
C PHE A 35 -2.20 3.32 6.03
N ALA A 36 -1.69 4.17 6.93
CA ALA A 36 -0.26 4.38 7.07
C ALA A 36 0.45 3.06 7.45
N LEU A 37 -0.14 2.28 8.37
CA LEU A 37 0.38 0.95 8.72
C LEU A 37 0.35 -0.01 7.52
N PHE A 38 -0.72 0.01 6.72
CA PHE A 38 -0.81 -0.77 5.49
C PHE A 38 0.24 -0.34 4.44
N LEU A 39 0.45 0.96 4.26
CA LEU A 39 1.46 1.50 3.35
C LEU A 39 2.88 1.05 3.75
N ILE A 40 3.19 1.07 5.04
CA ILE A 40 4.48 0.57 5.55
C ILE A 40 4.64 -0.92 5.19
N GLY A 41 3.60 -1.74 5.43
CA GLY A 41 3.60 -3.15 5.03
C GLY A 41 3.75 -3.35 3.52
N ALA A 42 3.05 -2.56 2.71
CA ALA A 42 3.13 -2.61 1.26
C ALA A 42 4.53 -2.26 0.74
N VAL A 43 5.18 -1.25 1.33
CA VAL A 43 6.56 -0.87 1.00
C VAL A 43 7.53 -2.00 1.36
N ILE A 44 7.38 -2.63 2.52
CA ILE A 44 8.20 -3.80 2.91
C ILE A 44 8.07 -4.93 1.89
N VAL A 45 6.84 -5.26 1.49
CA VAL A 45 6.59 -6.31 0.48
C VAL A 45 7.20 -5.93 -0.87
N VAL A 46 7.12 -4.67 -1.28
CA VAL A 46 7.76 -4.18 -2.52
C VAL A 46 9.28 -4.31 -2.47
N ILE A 47 9.92 -3.95 -1.35
CA ILE A 47 11.37 -4.09 -1.18
C ILE A 47 11.78 -5.57 -1.23
N ILE A 48 11.07 -6.44 -0.50
CA ILE A 48 11.32 -7.89 -0.53
C ILE A 48 11.12 -8.44 -1.94
N ALA A 49 10.09 -8.00 -2.66
CA ALA A 49 9.83 -8.44 -4.03
C ALA A 49 10.90 -7.96 -5.02
N LEU A 50 11.42 -6.74 -4.86
CA LEU A 50 12.52 -6.21 -5.67
C LEU A 50 13.83 -6.96 -5.39
N MET A 51 14.14 -7.22 -4.11
CA MET A 51 15.31 -8.02 -3.72
C MET A 51 15.22 -9.45 -4.25
N ALA A 52 14.06 -10.11 -4.10
CA ALA A 52 13.83 -11.44 -4.64
C ALA A 52 13.88 -11.47 -6.17
N ALA A 53 13.40 -10.42 -6.85
CA ALA A 53 13.50 -10.32 -8.30
C ALA A 53 14.95 -10.18 -8.78
N SER A 54 15.77 -9.40 -8.05
CA SER A 54 17.20 -9.28 -8.34
C SER A 54 18.01 -10.54 -8.02
N PHE A 55 17.47 -11.44 -7.19
CA PHE A 55 18.13 -12.72 -6.86
C PHE A 55 17.77 -13.84 -7.85
N VAL A 56 16.69 -13.67 -8.61
CA VAL A 56 16.16 -14.66 -9.55
C VAL A 56 16.59 -14.37 -11.00
N PHE A 57 16.96 -13.13 -11.34
CA PHE A 57 17.54 -12.74 -12.62
C PHE A 57 19.06 -12.63 -12.52
#